data_AF-A0A832UEM4-F1
#
_entry.id   AF-A0A832UEM4-F1
#
_cell.length_a   1.000
_cell.length_b   1.000
_cell.length_c   1.000
_cell.angle_alpha   90.00
_cell.angle_beta   90.00
_cell.angle_gamma   90.00
#
_symmetry.space_group_name_H-M   'P 1'
#
loop_
_entity.id
_entity.type
_entity.pdbx_description
1 polymer ?
#
loop_
_entity_poly.entity_id
_entity_poly.type
_entity_poly.pdbx_seq_one_letter_code
_entity_poly.pdbx_strand_id
1 'polypeptide(L)'
;MTLRVQQNKLEQASYRLKQRDKILFESCMGALRRNNKEKAAICANELAEIRKLIKFLYNVQLAIERVVLRLETIRELSEIVVDLKPALRLLQDVSHDLFQVLPDVSAELNNVNTTISETLYATKISADPTIIPVDRKTAGGEEVLKEVSSFIEQKLTENLPEPPTTIHTPEKARVKELVALSTNCSQVIGRNSIEENTRDSSQTLFSYKKSEIKEIQLTVENPSIEESLLEYVRKYNGEIDLSRCSSDLKTSNEEIEKALETLGSKGKIKIEVR
;
A
#
# COMPACT_ATOMS: atom_id res chain seq x y z
N MET A 1 -15.70 -10.62 -18.27
CA MET A 1 -14.38 -10.71 -18.96
C MET A 1 -13.86 -9.33 -19.42
N THR A 2 -14.71 -8.38 -19.78
CA THR A 2 -14.30 -7.06 -20.31
C THR A 2 -13.57 -6.15 -19.30
N LEU A 3 -13.97 -6.12 -18.02
CA LEU A 3 -13.35 -5.23 -17.01
C LEU A 3 -11.90 -5.61 -16.67
N ARG A 4 -11.58 -6.89 -16.47
CA ARG A 4 -10.20 -7.35 -16.20
C ARG A 4 -9.25 -7.03 -17.35
N VAL A 5 -9.74 -7.09 -18.59
CA VAL A 5 -8.96 -6.65 -19.77
C VAL A 5 -8.67 -5.15 -19.72
N GLN A 6 -9.62 -4.32 -19.29
CA GLN A 6 -9.40 -2.88 -19.11
C GLN A 6 -8.41 -2.59 -17.97
N GLN A 7 -8.48 -3.35 -16.87
CA GLN A 7 -7.52 -3.26 -15.76
C GLN A 7 -6.09 -3.52 -16.23
N ASN A 8 -5.86 -4.59 -16.99
CA ASN A 8 -4.54 -4.91 -17.56
C ASN A 8 -4.03 -3.83 -18.51
N LYS A 9 -4.92 -3.24 -19.33
CA LYS A 9 -4.55 -2.12 -20.22
C LYS A 9 -4.12 -0.88 -19.44
N LEU A 10 -4.83 -0.55 -18.36
CA LEU A 10 -4.48 0.56 -17.47
C LEU A 10 -3.16 0.31 -16.74
N GLU A 11 -2.90 -0.93 -16.34
CA GLU A 11 -1.63 -1.31 -15.71
C GLU A 11 -0.45 -1.15 -16.65
N GLN A 12 -0.58 -1.60 -17.90
CA GLN A 12 0.43 -1.34 -18.93
C GLN A 12 0.61 0.17 -19.19
N ALA A 13 -0.47 0.95 -19.22
CA ALA A 13 -0.38 2.40 -19.38
C ALA A 13 0.34 3.07 -18.20
N SER A 14 0.01 2.66 -16.97
CA SER A 14 0.66 3.11 -15.73
C SER A 14 2.15 2.79 -15.72
N TYR A 15 2.54 1.57 -16.14
CA TYR A 15 3.93 1.19 -16.29
C TYR A 15 4.68 2.10 -17.28
N ARG A 16 4.13 2.32 -18.48
CA ARG A 16 4.74 3.20 -19.48
C ARG A 16 4.90 4.64 -18.98
N LEU A 17 3.91 5.17 -18.26
CA LEU A 17 3.98 6.51 -17.68
C LEU A 17 5.04 6.61 -16.57
N LYS A 18 5.18 5.58 -15.72
CA LYS A 18 6.26 5.52 -14.72
C LYS A 18 7.65 5.49 -15.35
N GLN A 19 7.81 4.78 -16.47
CA GLN A 19 9.07 4.80 -17.23
C GLN A 19 9.34 6.19 -17.82
N ARG A 20 8.31 6.84 -18.37
CA ARG A 20 8.41 8.19 -18.91
C ARG A 20 8.72 9.23 -17.82
N ASP A 21 8.16 9.09 -16.62
CA ASP A 21 8.47 9.91 -15.44
C ASP A 21 9.98 9.84 -15.12
N LYS A 22 10.54 8.62 -15.00
CA LYS A 22 11.99 8.43 -14.76
C LYS A 22 12.85 9.11 -15.83
N ILE A 23 12.52 8.90 -17.11
CA ILE A 23 13.29 9.48 -18.23
C ILE A 23 13.23 11.01 -18.22
N LEU A 24 12.06 11.60 -17.99
CA LEU A 24 11.91 13.05 -17.93
C LEU A 24 12.56 13.66 -16.70
N PHE A 25 12.56 12.95 -15.57
CA PHE A 25 13.26 13.37 -14.37
C PHE A 25 14.78 13.43 -14.61
N GLU A 26 15.38 12.39 -15.19
CA GLU A 26 16.80 12.39 -15.56
C GLU A 26 17.14 13.48 -16.59
N SER A 27 16.27 13.68 -17.60
CA SER A 27 16.44 14.76 -18.58
C SER A 27 16.36 16.15 -17.92
N CYS A 28 15.46 16.34 -16.95
CA CYS A 28 15.34 17.57 -16.18
C CYS A 28 16.63 17.83 -15.38
N MET A 29 17.12 16.83 -14.64
CA MET A 29 18.38 16.91 -13.91
C MET A 29 19.56 17.24 -14.84
N GLY A 30 19.64 16.60 -16.01
CA GLY A 30 20.67 16.86 -17.01
C GLY A 30 20.64 18.29 -17.55
N ALA A 31 19.44 18.85 -17.79
CA ALA A 31 19.28 20.25 -18.20
C ALA A 31 19.71 21.22 -17.10
N LEU A 32 19.36 20.92 -15.84
CA LEU A 32 19.72 21.74 -14.68
C LEU A 32 21.23 21.78 -14.46
N ARG A 33 21.91 20.63 -14.56
CA ARG A 33 23.39 20.53 -14.46
C ARG A 33 24.12 21.32 -15.54
N ARG A 34 23.52 21.48 -16.72
CA ARG A 34 24.07 22.28 -17.84
C ARG A 34 23.66 23.76 -17.78
N ASN A 35 23.03 24.20 -16.69
CA ASN A 35 22.46 25.54 -16.53
C ASN A 35 21.45 25.95 -17.63
N ASN A 36 20.83 24.98 -18.31
CA ASN A 36 19.77 25.25 -19.28
C ASN A 36 18.41 25.29 -18.56
N LYS A 37 18.08 26.47 -18.03
CA LYS A 37 16.92 26.68 -17.16
C LYS A 37 15.60 26.54 -17.91
N GLU A 38 15.54 26.97 -19.16
CA GLU A 38 14.36 26.91 -20.02
C GLU A 38 13.97 25.45 -20.28
N LYS A 39 14.94 24.62 -20.68
CA LYS A 39 14.70 23.19 -20.91
C LYS A 39 14.34 22.46 -19.62
N ALA A 40 14.98 22.80 -18.50
CA ALA A 40 14.65 22.23 -17.20
C ALA A 40 13.21 22.57 -16.78
N ALA A 41 12.76 23.81 -16.98
CA ALA A 41 11.39 24.23 -16.68
C ALA A 41 10.35 23.46 -17.52
N ILE A 42 10.61 23.27 -18.82
CA ILE A 42 9.74 22.47 -19.70
C ILE A 42 9.65 21.02 -19.20
N CYS A 43 10.79 20.38 -18.93
CA CYS A 43 10.80 19.00 -18.41
C CYS A 43 10.08 18.88 -17.06
N ALA A 44 10.24 19.85 -16.16
CA ALA A 44 9.57 19.87 -14.87
C ALA A 44 8.04 19.98 -14.99
N ASN A 45 7.54 20.84 -15.89
CA ASN A 45 6.12 20.99 -16.13
C ASN A 45 5.51 19.69 -16.70
N GLU A 46 6.13 19.11 -17.72
CA GLU A 46 5.68 17.83 -18.30
C GLU A 46 5.72 16.69 -17.28
N LEU A 47 6.76 16.66 -16.43
CA LEU A 47 6.87 15.67 -15.35
C LEU A 47 5.72 15.82 -14.33
N ALA A 48 5.37 17.05 -13.97
CA ALA A 48 4.25 17.31 -13.06
C ALA A 48 2.92 16.81 -13.64
N GLU A 49 2.66 17.04 -14.93
CA GLU A 49 1.47 16.54 -15.61
C GLU A 49 1.44 15.01 -15.70
N ILE A 50 2.58 14.36 -15.99
CA ILE A 50 2.67 12.90 -15.97
C ILE A 50 2.37 12.34 -14.59
N ARG A 51 2.88 12.96 -13.51
CA ARG A 51 2.60 12.53 -12.14
C ARG A 51 1.13 12.68 -11.78
N LYS A 52 0.46 13.74 -12.23
CA LYS A 52 -1.00 13.90 -12.09
C LYS A 52 -1.74 12.77 -12.82
N LEU A 53 -1.32 12.45 -14.04
CA LEU A 53 -1.92 11.37 -14.84
C LEU A 53 -1.73 9.99 -14.19
N ILE A 54 -0.55 9.71 -13.62
CA ILE A 54 -0.29 8.46 -12.88
C ILE A 54 -1.24 8.34 -11.68
N LYS A 55 -1.41 9.41 -10.90
CA LYS A 55 -2.35 9.43 -9.76
C LYS A 55 -3.79 9.19 -10.22
N PHE A 56 -4.21 9.84 -11.30
CA PHE A 56 -5.53 9.63 -11.88
C PHE A 56 -5.74 8.17 -12.30
N LEU A 57 -4.81 7.58 -13.05
CA LEU A 57 -4.90 6.17 -13.46
C LEU A 57 -4.95 5.21 -12.27
N TYR A 58 -4.19 5.49 -11.22
CA TYR A 58 -4.23 4.70 -10.00
C TYR A 58 -5.62 4.69 -9.37
N ASN A 59 -6.27 5.85 -9.26
CA ASN A 59 -7.65 5.93 -8.76
C ASN A 59 -8.62 5.16 -9.66
N VAL A 60 -8.46 5.21 -10.98
CA VAL A 60 -9.28 4.43 -11.91
C VAL A 60 -9.06 2.93 -11.73
N GLN A 61 -7.82 2.47 -11.50
CA GLN A 61 -7.52 1.07 -11.22
C GLN A 61 -8.21 0.59 -9.95
N LEU A 62 -8.12 1.36 -8.86
CA LEU A 62 -8.82 1.05 -7.60
C LEU A 62 -10.34 0.99 -7.77
N ALA A 63 -10.91 1.92 -8.55
CA ALA A 63 -12.34 1.92 -8.85
C ALA A 63 -12.76 0.64 -9.60
N ILE A 64 -11.98 0.20 -10.57
CA ILE A 64 -12.25 -1.04 -11.32
C ILE A 64 -12.12 -2.26 -10.41
N GLU A 65 -11.07 -2.33 -9.59
CA GLU A 65 -10.85 -3.44 -8.66
C GLU A 65 -12.02 -3.59 -7.69
N ARG A 66 -12.50 -2.48 -7.13
CA ARG A 66 -13.70 -2.46 -6.29
C ARG A 66 -14.93 -3.03 -7.00
N VAL A 67 -15.16 -2.64 -8.25
CA VAL A 67 -16.30 -3.14 -9.04
C VAL A 67 -16.15 -4.63 -9.31
N VAL A 68 -14.95 -5.10 -9.62
CA VAL A 68 -14.67 -6.54 -9.83
C VAL A 68 -14.99 -7.34 -8.56
N LEU A 69 -14.47 -6.92 -7.39
CA LEU A 69 -14.73 -7.59 -6.12
C LEU A 69 -16.23 -7.66 -5.79
N ARG A 70 -16.97 -6.55 -6.01
CA ARG A 70 -18.42 -6.52 -5.76
C ARG A 70 -19.18 -7.45 -6.71
N LEU A 71 -18.79 -7.51 -7.98
CA LEU A 71 -19.38 -8.43 -8.95
C LEU A 71 -19.07 -9.90 -8.63
N GLU A 72 -17.90 -10.19 -8.06
CA GLU A 72 -17.56 -11.53 -7.57
C GLU A 72 -18.48 -11.96 -6.42
N THR A 73 -18.72 -11.10 -5.44
CA THR A 73 -19.70 -11.36 -4.36
C THR A 73 -21.12 -11.55 -4.90
N ILE A 74 -21.55 -10.72 -5.87
CA ILE A 74 -22.88 -10.86 -6.50
C ILE A 74 -22.99 -12.19 -7.23
N ARG A 75 -21.93 -12.62 -7.92
CA ARG A 75 -21.91 -13.92 -8.61
C ARG A 75 -22.05 -15.07 -7.61
N GLU A 76 -21.30 -15.06 -6.53
CA GLU A 76 -21.38 -16.09 -5.47
C GLU A 76 -22.79 -16.16 -4.87
N LEU A 77 -23.40 -15.01 -4.57
CA LEU A 77 -24.80 -14.99 -4.09
C LEU A 77 -25.77 -15.50 -5.14
N SER A 78 -25.57 -15.17 -6.42
CA SER A 78 -26.43 -15.65 -7.51
C SER A 78 -26.39 -17.17 -7.66
N GLU A 79 -25.23 -17.79 -7.47
CA GLU A 79 -25.09 -19.26 -7.49
C GLU A 79 -25.91 -19.88 -6.35
N ILE A 80 -25.82 -19.34 -5.13
CA ILE A 80 -26.60 -19.80 -3.97
C ILE A 80 -28.13 -19.68 -4.22
N VAL A 81 -28.58 -18.58 -4.82
CA VAL A 81 -30.00 -18.37 -5.13
C VAL A 81 -30.50 -19.39 -6.17
N VAL A 82 -29.68 -19.72 -7.16
CA VAL A 82 -30.01 -20.76 -8.15
C VAL A 82 -30.15 -22.13 -7.47
N ASP A 83 -29.26 -22.46 -6.53
CA ASP A 83 -29.27 -23.72 -5.79
C ASP A 83 -30.44 -23.83 -4.80
N LEU A 84 -30.90 -22.72 -4.24
CA LEU A 84 -32.02 -22.68 -3.30
C LEU A 84 -33.39 -22.82 -3.99
N LYS A 85 -33.50 -22.43 -5.26
CA LYS A 85 -34.77 -22.41 -6.01
C LYS A 85 -35.48 -23.77 -6.08
N PRO A 86 -34.81 -24.91 -6.35
CA PRO A 86 -35.46 -26.22 -6.32
C PRO A 86 -35.98 -26.61 -4.93
N ALA A 87 -35.25 -26.25 -3.87
CA ALA A 87 -35.66 -26.56 -2.50
C ALA A 87 -36.92 -25.77 -2.09
N LEU A 88 -37.02 -24.50 -2.49
CA LEU A 88 -38.23 -23.70 -2.26
C LEU A 88 -39.45 -24.26 -3.01
N ARG A 89 -39.26 -24.76 -4.24
CA ARG A 89 -40.32 -25.45 -4.99
C ARG A 89 -40.78 -26.72 -4.29
N LEU A 90 -39.84 -27.56 -3.87
CA LEU A 90 -40.16 -28.78 -3.13
C LEU A 90 -40.94 -28.48 -1.84
N LEU A 91 -40.53 -27.45 -1.11
CA LEU A 91 -41.22 -27.01 0.11
C LEU A 91 -42.65 -26.55 -0.18
N GLN A 92 -42.86 -25.88 -1.32
CA GLN A 92 -44.17 -25.46 -1.79
C GLN A 92 -45.06 -26.65 -2.21
N ASP A 93 -44.48 -27.65 -2.89
CA ASP A 93 -45.18 -28.89 -3.27
C ASP A 93 -45.63 -29.67 -2.03
N VAL A 94 -44.75 -29.84 -1.03
CA VAL A 94 -45.08 -30.50 0.24
C VAL A 94 -46.14 -29.73 1.02
N SER A 95 -46.07 -28.39 1.05
CA SER A 95 -47.10 -27.56 1.66
C SER A 95 -48.46 -27.76 0.99
N HIS A 96 -48.50 -27.86 -0.35
CA HIS A 96 -49.73 -28.13 -1.09
C HIS A 96 -50.30 -29.52 -0.77
N ASP A 97 -49.46 -30.56 -0.74
CA ASP A 97 -49.90 -31.94 -0.45
C ASP A 97 -50.44 -32.09 0.98
N LEU A 98 -49.85 -31.37 1.93
CA LEU A 98 -50.30 -31.37 3.33
C LEU A 98 -51.58 -30.56 3.57
N PHE A 99 -51.99 -29.70 2.64
CA PHE A 99 -53.15 -28.81 2.83
C PHE A 99 -54.43 -29.55 3.20
N GLN A 100 -54.67 -30.72 2.59
CA GLN A 100 -55.89 -31.50 2.81
C GLN A 100 -55.88 -32.31 4.12
N VAL A 101 -54.71 -32.58 4.70
CA VAL A 101 -54.56 -33.49 5.85
C VAL A 101 -54.12 -32.75 7.11
N LEU A 102 -53.27 -31.73 6.98
CA LEU A 102 -52.70 -30.93 8.07
C LEU A 102 -52.61 -29.44 7.64
N PRO A 103 -53.75 -28.71 7.65
CA PRO A 103 -53.80 -27.34 7.15
C PRO A 103 -52.93 -26.36 7.95
N ASP A 104 -52.83 -26.52 9.26
CA ASP A 104 -51.99 -25.66 10.11
C ASP A 104 -50.50 -25.83 9.77
N VAL A 105 -50.05 -27.07 9.52
CA VAL A 105 -48.67 -27.35 9.12
C VAL A 105 -48.38 -26.82 7.71
N SER A 106 -49.35 -26.97 6.79
CA SER A 106 -49.27 -26.41 5.43
C SER A 106 -49.09 -24.89 5.45
N ALA A 107 -49.84 -24.19 6.31
CA ALA A 107 -49.75 -22.74 6.48
C ALA A 107 -48.38 -22.30 7.00
N GLU A 108 -47.84 -22.98 8.03
CA GLU A 108 -46.51 -22.68 8.57
C GLU A 108 -45.40 -22.92 7.53
N LEU A 109 -45.48 -24.00 6.74
CA LEU A 109 -44.52 -24.23 5.65
C LEU A 109 -44.61 -23.13 4.57
N ASN A 110 -45.81 -22.69 4.21
CA ASN A 110 -45.96 -21.60 3.25
C ASN A 110 -45.44 -20.25 3.79
N ASN A 111 -45.60 -20.00 5.09
CA ASN A 111 -44.99 -18.85 5.76
C ASN A 111 -43.46 -18.90 5.64
N VAL A 112 -42.84 -20.05 5.94
CA VAL A 112 -41.39 -20.25 5.78
C VAL A 112 -40.95 -20.01 4.33
N ASN A 113 -41.66 -20.58 3.35
CA ASN A 113 -41.37 -20.36 1.92
C ASN A 113 -41.38 -18.87 1.55
N THR A 114 -42.40 -18.17 2.04
CA THR A 114 -42.62 -16.73 1.77
C THR A 114 -41.54 -15.90 2.43
N THR A 115 -41.24 -16.12 3.72
CA THR A 115 -40.19 -15.39 4.44
C THR A 115 -38.82 -15.58 3.80
N ILE A 116 -38.47 -16.80 3.39
CA ILE A 116 -37.19 -17.05 2.71
C ILE A 116 -37.18 -16.34 1.36
N SER A 117 -38.25 -16.45 0.57
CA SER A 117 -38.35 -15.77 -0.72
C SER A 117 -38.24 -14.26 -0.57
N GLU A 118 -38.97 -13.65 0.37
CA GLU A 118 -38.91 -12.23 0.69
C GLU A 118 -37.52 -11.80 1.14
N THR A 119 -36.87 -12.59 2.01
CA THR A 119 -35.51 -12.32 2.46
C THR A 119 -34.52 -12.33 1.29
N LEU A 120 -34.64 -13.29 0.37
CA LEU A 120 -33.82 -13.33 -0.85
C LEU A 120 -34.06 -12.10 -1.74
N TYR A 121 -35.32 -11.68 -1.91
CA TYR A 121 -35.65 -10.47 -2.68
C TYR A 121 -35.20 -9.17 -2.00
N ALA A 122 -35.27 -9.12 -0.66
CA ALA A 122 -34.87 -7.98 0.15
C ALA A 122 -33.36 -7.86 0.30
N THR A 123 -32.62 -8.96 0.14
CA THR A 123 -31.15 -9.00 0.09
C THR A 123 -30.66 -8.35 -1.21
N LYS A 124 -30.85 -7.04 -1.32
CA LYS A 124 -30.25 -6.21 -2.36
C LYS A 124 -28.83 -5.91 -1.89
N ILE A 125 -27.83 -6.45 -2.59
CA ILE A 125 -26.47 -5.92 -2.51
C ILE A 125 -26.55 -4.52 -3.11
N SER A 126 -26.78 -3.50 -2.28
CA SER A 126 -27.06 -2.11 -2.66
C SER A 126 -26.10 -1.65 -3.77
N ALA A 127 -26.54 -1.72 -5.02
CA ALA A 127 -25.82 -1.16 -6.15
C ALA A 127 -26.22 0.30 -6.24
N ASP A 128 -25.93 1.08 -5.21
CA ASP A 128 -26.09 2.53 -5.32
C ASP A 128 -25.00 3.02 -6.30
N PRO A 129 -25.39 3.43 -7.53
CA PRO A 129 -24.46 3.79 -8.59
C PRO A 129 -23.63 5.04 -8.23
N THR A 130 -24.00 5.74 -7.15
CA THR A 130 -23.33 6.94 -6.65
C THR A 130 -22.07 6.61 -5.82
N ILE A 131 -21.81 5.33 -5.52
CA ILE A 131 -20.69 4.89 -4.68
C ILE A 131 -19.47 4.48 -5.53
N ILE A 132 -18.87 5.43 -6.23
CA ILE A 132 -17.47 5.29 -6.70
C ILE A 132 -16.53 6.40 -6.15
N PRO A 133 -16.70 6.96 -4.94
CA PRO A 133 -15.53 7.54 -4.29
C PRO A 133 -14.65 6.37 -3.84
N VAL A 134 -13.48 6.24 -4.48
CA VAL A 134 -12.40 5.33 -4.07
C VAL A 134 -11.95 5.64 -2.62
N ASP A 135 -12.09 6.90 -2.20
CA ASP A 135 -11.71 7.38 -0.87
C ASP A 135 -12.82 7.24 0.19
N ARG A 136 -13.97 6.62 -0.13
CA ARG A 136 -15.05 6.47 0.85
C ARG A 136 -14.73 5.36 1.84
N LYS A 137 -14.26 5.74 3.01
CA LYS A 137 -14.14 4.85 4.17
C LYS A 137 -15.53 4.52 4.73
N THR A 138 -15.69 3.31 5.21
CA THR A 138 -16.91 2.85 5.90
C THR A 138 -16.52 2.39 7.29
N ALA A 139 -17.40 2.57 8.28
CA ALA A 139 -17.11 2.18 9.66
C ALA A 139 -16.67 0.70 9.76
N GLY A 140 -17.40 -0.21 9.11
CA GLY A 140 -17.02 -1.62 9.08
C GLY A 140 -15.70 -1.89 8.34
N GLY A 141 -15.42 -1.17 7.25
CA GLY A 141 -14.13 -1.31 6.55
C GLY A 141 -12.95 -0.81 7.39
N GLU A 142 -13.11 0.26 8.16
CA GLU A 142 -12.08 0.77 9.06
C GLU A 142 -11.80 -0.17 10.24
N GLU A 143 -12.85 -0.78 10.79
CA GLU A 143 -12.72 -1.79 11.85
C GLU A 143 -11.92 -3.01 11.36
N VAL A 144 -12.24 -3.54 10.18
CA VAL A 144 -11.49 -4.65 9.57
C VAL A 144 -10.05 -4.25 9.27
N LEU A 145 -9.79 -3.05 8.75
CA LEU A 145 -8.42 -2.58 8.53
C LEU A 145 -7.62 -2.49 9.83
N LYS A 146 -8.26 -2.07 10.92
CA LYS A 146 -7.63 -2.04 12.25
C LYS A 146 -7.32 -3.45 12.77
N GLU A 147 -8.25 -4.38 12.63
CA GLU A 147 -8.05 -5.79 12.99
C GLU A 147 -6.86 -6.39 12.24
N VAL A 148 -6.85 -6.25 10.91
CA VAL A 148 -5.77 -6.75 10.04
C VAL A 148 -4.44 -6.09 10.40
N SER A 149 -4.42 -4.78 10.68
CA SER A 149 -3.20 -4.07 11.07
C SER A 149 -2.65 -4.60 12.40
N SER A 150 -3.51 -4.77 13.40
CA SER A 150 -3.12 -5.35 14.70
C SER A 150 -2.59 -6.78 14.56
N PHE A 151 -3.19 -7.58 13.68
CA PHE A 151 -2.72 -8.93 13.40
C PHE A 151 -1.33 -8.93 12.73
N ILE A 152 -1.11 -8.03 11.77
CA ILE A 152 0.21 -7.86 11.12
C ILE A 152 1.26 -7.42 12.16
N GLU A 153 0.93 -6.46 13.02
CA GLU A 153 1.83 -5.99 14.09
C GLU A 153 2.22 -7.12 15.04
N GLN A 154 1.25 -7.90 15.52
CA GLN A 154 1.51 -9.06 16.37
C GLN A 154 2.45 -10.05 15.67
N LYS A 155 2.14 -10.41 14.42
CA LYS A 155 2.96 -11.36 13.65
C LYS A 155 4.37 -10.82 13.42
N LEU A 156 4.54 -9.52 13.19
CA LEU A 156 5.86 -8.90 13.08
C LEU A 156 6.63 -8.98 14.40
N THR A 157 6.00 -8.69 15.54
CA THR A 157 6.66 -8.79 16.86
C THR A 157 7.09 -10.21 17.21
N GLU A 158 6.33 -11.22 16.80
CA GLU A 158 6.70 -12.64 16.99
C GLU A 158 7.90 -13.07 16.12
N ASN A 159 8.12 -12.42 14.98
CA ASN A 159 9.18 -12.76 14.02
C ASN A 159 10.42 -11.86 14.14
N LEU A 160 10.39 -10.84 14.99
CA LEU A 160 11.56 -9.99 15.25
C LEU A 160 12.49 -10.68 16.25
N PRO A 161 13.78 -10.85 15.94
CA PRO A 161 14.75 -11.33 16.92
C PRO A 161 14.85 -10.35 18.09
N GLU A 162 15.07 -10.88 19.30
CA GLU A 162 15.26 -10.02 20.47
C GLU A 162 16.41 -9.04 20.19
N PRO A 163 16.21 -7.73 20.47
CA PRO A 163 17.26 -6.76 20.27
C PRO A 163 18.47 -7.14 21.13
N PRO A 164 19.70 -7.00 20.62
CA PRO A 164 20.89 -7.37 21.35
C PRO A 164 20.91 -6.63 22.69
N THR A 165 20.88 -7.39 23.78
CA THR A 165 20.95 -6.83 25.13
C THR A 165 22.31 -6.17 25.29
N THR A 166 22.35 -4.83 25.29
CA THR A 166 23.52 -4.12 25.77
C THR A 166 23.61 -4.38 27.27
N ILE A 167 24.54 -5.26 27.65
CA ILE A 167 24.96 -5.40 29.03
C ILE A 167 25.61 -4.07 29.43
N HIS A 168 24.81 -3.16 29.97
CA HIS A 168 25.34 -2.00 30.68
C HIS A 168 25.86 -2.51 32.02
N THR A 169 27.16 -2.80 32.07
CA THR A 169 27.91 -2.77 33.33
C THR A 169 27.65 -1.43 34.02
N PRO A 170 27.21 -1.41 35.29
CA PRO A 170 26.85 -0.19 35.97
C PRO A 170 28.13 0.54 36.40
N GLU A 171 28.67 1.39 35.53
CA GLU A 171 29.67 2.37 35.93
C GLU A 171 28.97 3.65 36.41
N LYS A 172 29.13 3.92 37.71
CA LYS A 172 28.64 5.14 38.39
C LYS A 172 29.18 6.39 37.69
N ALA A 173 28.35 7.06 36.88
CA ALA A 173 28.62 8.42 36.42
C ALA A 173 27.87 9.44 37.27
N ARG A 174 28.63 10.32 37.91
CA ARG A 174 28.17 11.46 38.72
C ARG A 174 27.25 12.37 37.90
N VAL A 175 26.09 12.70 38.45
CA VAL A 175 25.18 13.73 37.92
C VAL A 175 25.93 15.07 37.91
N LYS A 176 26.20 15.62 36.73
CA LYS A 176 26.49 17.04 36.56
C LYS A 176 25.28 17.70 35.93
N GLU A 177 24.74 18.64 36.69
CA GLU A 177 23.63 19.53 36.38
C GLU A 177 23.91 20.34 35.11
N LEU A 178 22.99 20.28 34.13
CA LEU A 178 23.02 21.08 32.91
C LEU A 178 21.97 22.19 33.04
N VAL A 179 22.43 23.44 33.10
CA VAL A 179 21.56 24.63 33.14
C VAL A 179 21.43 25.19 31.72
N ALA A 180 20.20 25.33 31.24
CA ALA A 180 19.89 25.92 29.94
C ALA A 180 19.99 27.45 29.99
N LEU A 181 20.85 28.04 29.15
CA LEU A 181 20.91 29.49 28.91
C LEU A 181 19.83 29.85 27.87
N SER A 182 18.76 30.50 28.31
CA SER A 182 17.76 31.09 27.41
C SER A 182 18.31 32.38 26.79
N THR A 183 18.47 32.39 25.47
CA THR A 183 18.70 33.61 24.70
C THR A 183 17.38 34.30 24.35
N ASN A 184 17.36 35.58 24.65
CA ASN A 184 16.35 36.59 24.39
C ASN A 184 16.62 37.28 23.04
N CYS A 185 15.59 37.51 22.22
CA CYS A 185 15.53 38.52 21.15
C CYS A 185 14.07 38.57 20.65
N SER A 186 13.22 39.48 21.14
CA SER A 186 12.98 40.88 20.70
C SER A 186 11.89 41.05 19.62
N GLN A 187 10.79 41.66 20.08
CA GLN A 187 9.71 42.43 19.43
C GLN A 187 9.97 42.99 18.01
N VAL A 188 8.89 43.12 17.21
CA VAL A 188 8.26 44.43 16.86
C VAL A 188 6.87 44.24 16.23
N ILE A 189 6.01 45.20 16.59
CA ILE A 189 4.59 45.39 16.33
C ILE A 189 4.34 46.09 14.99
N GLY A 190 3.27 45.71 14.28
CA GLY A 190 2.69 46.46 13.16
C GLY A 190 1.16 46.33 13.15
N ARG A 191 0.49 47.45 13.43
CA ARG A 191 -0.97 47.68 13.65
C ARG A 191 -1.67 47.93 12.30
N ASN A 192 -2.91 47.50 12.04
CA ASN A 192 -4.13 48.31 12.23
C ASN A 192 -5.42 47.53 11.85
N SER A 193 -6.49 47.93 12.54
CA SER A 193 -7.87 47.44 12.70
C SER A 193 -8.83 47.62 11.50
N ILE A 194 -9.91 46.81 11.47
CA ILE A 194 -11.34 47.25 11.45
C ILE A 194 -12.25 46.05 11.85
N GLU A 195 -13.27 46.36 12.65
CA GLU A 195 -14.30 45.56 13.32
C GLU A 195 -15.40 45.08 12.32
N GLU A 196 -16.38 44.18 12.55
CA GLU A 196 -17.22 43.81 13.71
C GLU A 196 -17.89 42.41 13.52
N ASN A 197 -18.23 41.77 14.66
CA ASN A 197 -19.46 40.98 15.00
C ASN A 197 -19.98 39.84 14.08
N THR A 198 -20.42 38.66 14.56
CA THR A 198 -20.99 38.25 15.86
C THR A 198 -20.99 36.70 15.98
N ARG A 199 -20.57 36.20 17.15
CA ARG A 199 -21.10 35.08 18.00
C ARG A 199 -21.34 33.68 17.42
N ASP A 200 -21.19 32.55 18.12
CA ASP A 200 -20.50 32.09 19.34
C ASP A 200 -20.98 30.62 19.49
N SER A 201 -20.10 29.62 19.62
CA SER A 201 -20.31 28.42 20.47
C SER A 201 -19.15 27.42 20.37
N SER A 202 -18.31 27.43 21.41
CA SER A 202 -17.78 26.29 22.18
C SER A 202 -17.32 25.02 21.43
N GLN A 203 -16.00 24.82 21.28
CA GLN A 203 -15.12 24.09 22.22
C GLN A 203 -15.29 22.57 22.25
N THR A 204 -14.31 21.85 21.67
CA THR A 204 -13.50 20.77 22.29
C THR A 204 -12.48 20.29 21.24
N LEU A 205 -11.26 20.81 21.20
CA LEU A 205 -10.04 20.32 21.88
C LEU A 205 -9.70 18.85 21.63
N PHE A 206 -9.03 18.55 20.51
CA PHE A 206 -7.84 17.68 20.46
C PHE A 206 -6.95 18.13 19.28
N SER A 207 -5.96 18.97 19.59
CA SER A 207 -4.94 19.44 18.66
C SER A 207 -3.73 18.49 18.74
N TYR A 208 -3.56 17.65 17.72
CA TYR A 208 -2.33 16.87 17.60
C TYR A 208 -1.20 17.79 17.17
N LYS A 209 -0.23 17.90 18.06
CA LYS A 209 0.99 18.66 17.90
C LYS A 209 1.73 18.18 16.65
N LYS A 210 1.99 19.14 15.75
CA LYS A 210 2.86 19.06 14.58
C LYS A 210 4.24 18.53 14.98
N SER A 211 4.47 17.24 14.75
CA SER A 211 5.83 16.67 14.68
C SER A 211 6.31 16.82 13.25
N GLU A 212 7.40 17.58 13.07
CA GLU A 212 8.14 17.65 11.84
C GLU A 212 8.57 16.23 11.44
N ILE A 213 8.06 15.74 10.31
CA ILE A 213 8.54 14.51 9.69
C ILE A 213 9.95 14.84 9.19
N LYS A 214 10.98 14.42 9.93
CA LYS A 214 12.32 14.29 9.37
C LYS A 214 12.23 13.22 8.30
N GLU A 215 12.31 13.66 7.06
CA GLU A 215 12.40 12.85 5.85
C GLU A 215 13.56 11.86 6.00
N ILE A 216 13.26 10.60 6.26
CA ILE A 216 14.23 9.52 6.17
C ILE A 216 14.40 9.28 4.67
N GLN A 217 15.47 9.80 4.09
CA GLN A 217 15.89 9.44 2.74
C GLN A 217 16.37 7.98 2.78
N LEU A 218 15.46 7.03 2.58
CA LEU A 218 15.84 5.69 2.12
C LEU A 218 16.24 5.83 0.65
N THR A 219 17.52 6.12 0.42
CA THR A 219 18.15 5.76 -0.85
C THR A 219 18.10 4.24 -0.93
N VAL A 220 17.11 3.73 -1.67
CA VAL A 220 17.19 2.38 -2.24
C VAL A 220 18.34 2.45 -3.23
N GLU A 221 19.55 2.29 -2.73
CA GLU A 221 20.71 2.01 -3.56
C GLU A 221 20.38 0.71 -4.29
N ASN A 222 20.39 0.74 -5.62
CA ASN A 222 20.42 -0.50 -6.40
C ASN A 222 21.49 -1.40 -5.78
N PRO A 223 21.23 -2.70 -5.54
CA PRO A 223 22.23 -3.58 -4.96
C PRO A 223 23.47 -3.49 -5.82
N SER A 224 24.54 -2.93 -5.25
CA SER A 224 25.82 -2.80 -5.95
C SER A 224 26.24 -4.19 -6.40
N ILE A 225 26.91 -4.29 -7.56
CA ILE A 225 27.46 -5.54 -8.08
C ILE A 225 28.32 -6.23 -7.00
N GLU A 226 28.96 -5.43 -6.13
CA GLU A 226 29.69 -5.89 -4.95
C GLU A 226 28.83 -6.68 -3.93
N GLU A 227 27.60 -6.24 -3.65
CA GLU A 227 26.69 -6.89 -2.69
C GLU A 227 26.21 -8.24 -3.25
N SER A 228 25.87 -8.27 -4.54
CA SER A 228 25.44 -9.49 -5.23
C SER A 228 26.56 -10.51 -5.33
N LEU A 229 27.81 -10.06 -5.54
CA LEU A 229 28.99 -10.92 -5.52
C LEU A 229 29.24 -11.50 -4.12
N LEU A 230 29.16 -10.69 -3.06
CA LEU A 230 29.33 -11.18 -1.69
C LEU A 230 28.29 -12.25 -1.32
N GLU A 231 27.05 -12.08 -1.76
CA GLU A 231 26.01 -13.10 -1.58
C GLU A 231 26.30 -14.37 -2.37
N TYR A 232 26.77 -14.24 -3.62
CA TYR A 232 27.20 -15.36 -4.45
C TYR A 232 28.34 -16.16 -3.79
N VAL A 233 29.38 -15.47 -3.28
CA VAL A 233 30.50 -16.11 -2.57
C VAL A 233 30.03 -16.88 -1.34
N ARG A 234 29.08 -16.33 -0.56
CA ARG A 234 28.51 -17.02 0.60
C ARG A 234 27.74 -18.27 0.21
N LYS A 235 27.01 -18.22 -0.91
CA LYS A 235 26.20 -19.33 -1.40
C LYS A 235 27.03 -20.50 -1.92
N TYR A 236 28.19 -20.22 -2.52
CA TYR A 236 29.09 -21.22 -3.10
C TYR A 236 30.33 -21.49 -2.23
N ASN A 237 30.24 -21.24 -0.91
CA ASN A 237 31.30 -21.55 0.06
C ASN A 237 32.70 -21.00 -0.28
N GLY A 238 32.78 -19.85 -0.97
CA GLY A 238 34.06 -19.22 -1.30
C GLY A 238 34.66 -19.57 -2.66
N GLU A 239 34.07 -20.49 -3.43
CA GLU A 239 34.54 -20.82 -4.77
C GLU A 239 33.80 -19.99 -5.84
N ILE A 240 34.55 -19.31 -6.71
CA ILE A 240 34.00 -18.49 -7.78
C ILE A 240 34.56 -18.97 -9.12
N ASP A 241 33.68 -19.46 -9.99
CA ASP A 241 33.96 -19.65 -11.41
C ASP A 241 33.47 -18.41 -12.17
N LEU A 242 34.40 -17.66 -12.76
CA LEU A 242 34.13 -16.43 -13.50
C LEU A 242 33.06 -16.63 -14.60
N SER A 243 33.08 -17.77 -15.30
CA SER A 243 32.17 -18.04 -16.41
C SER A 243 30.74 -18.28 -15.94
N ARG A 244 30.58 -19.00 -14.81
CA ARG A 244 29.28 -19.25 -14.18
C ARG A 244 28.76 -17.99 -13.50
N CYS A 245 29.63 -17.26 -12.81
CA CYS A 245 29.31 -16.01 -12.14
C CYS A 245 28.81 -14.95 -13.12
N SER A 246 29.45 -14.80 -14.29
CA SER A 246 29.01 -13.90 -15.36
C SER A 246 27.62 -14.26 -15.91
N SER A 247 27.36 -15.57 -16.08
CA SER A 247 26.06 -16.05 -16.56
C SER A 247 24.95 -15.81 -15.54
N ASP A 248 25.23 -16.04 -14.25
CA ASP A 248 24.27 -15.93 -13.16
C ASP A 248 23.96 -14.47 -12.79
N LEU A 249 24.98 -13.60 -12.76
CA LEU A 249 24.85 -12.18 -12.42
C LEU A 249 24.60 -11.28 -13.65
N LYS A 250 24.55 -11.85 -14.86
CA LYS A 250 24.34 -11.15 -16.15
C LYS A 250 25.25 -9.93 -16.33
N THR A 251 26.48 -10.04 -15.85
CA THR A 251 27.49 -8.98 -15.87
C THR A 251 28.72 -9.47 -16.61
N SER A 252 29.51 -8.54 -17.17
CA SER A 252 30.70 -8.92 -17.93
C SER A 252 31.79 -9.47 -17.01
N ASN A 253 32.64 -10.37 -17.54
CA ASN A 253 33.77 -10.91 -16.77
C ASN A 253 34.71 -9.81 -16.25
N GLU A 254 34.92 -8.76 -17.04
CA GLU A 254 35.77 -7.61 -16.69
C GLU A 254 35.20 -6.81 -15.50
N GLU A 255 33.87 -6.63 -15.44
CA GLU A 255 33.21 -5.93 -14.33
C GLU A 255 33.25 -6.75 -13.04
N ILE A 256 33.14 -8.07 -13.13
CA ILE A 256 33.22 -8.99 -11.99
C ILE A 256 34.64 -8.99 -11.43
N GLU A 257 35.66 -9.06 -12.27
CA GLU A 257 37.07 -9.02 -11.86
C GLU A 257 37.39 -7.71 -11.14
N LYS A 258 37.00 -6.57 -11.72
CA LYS A 258 37.18 -5.25 -11.12
C LYS A 258 36.46 -5.11 -9.77
N ALA A 259 35.28 -5.70 -9.63
CA ALA A 259 34.53 -5.69 -8.38
C ALA A 259 35.19 -6.58 -7.31
N LEU A 260 35.74 -7.74 -7.69
CA LEU A 260 36.51 -8.60 -6.79
C LEU A 260 37.79 -7.92 -6.30
N GLU A 261 38.54 -7.26 -7.18
CA GLU A 261 39.71 -6.45 -6.80
C GLU A 261 39.34 -5.32 -5.82
N THR A 262 38.21 -4.67 -6.05
CA THR A 262 37.69 -3.60 -5.18
C THR A 262 37.30 -4.15 -3.81
N LEU A 263 36.64 -5.32 -3.76
CA LEU A 263 36.27 -6.00 -2.51
C LEU A 263 37.50 -6.51 -1.75
N GLY A 264 38.53 -6.98 -2.45
CA GLY A 264 39.82 -7.36 -1.88
C GLY A 264 40.54 -6.15 -1.28
N SER A 265 40.58 -5.02 -2.01
CA SER A 265 41.16 -3.75 -1.55
C SER A 265 40.42 -3.18 -0.32
N LYS A 266 39.11 -3.40 -0.23
CA LYS A 266 38.28 -3.05 0.94
C LYS A 266 38.43 -4.04 2.10
N GLY A 267 39.21 -5.12 1.94
CA GLY A 267 39.45 -6.14 2.97
C GLY A 267 38.24 -7.03 3.27
N LYS A 268 37.21 -7.04 2.41
CA LYS A 268 35.98 -7.83 2.62
C LYS A 268 36.12 -9.28 2.18
N ILE A 269 37.06 -9.56 1.28
CA ILE A 269 37.38 -10.90 0.78
C ILE A 269 38.89 -11.05 0.65
N LYS A 270 39.37 -12.29 0.68
CA LYS A 270 40.75 -12.65 0.34
C LYS A 270 40.72 -13.55 -0.88
N ILE A 271 41.37 -13.13 -1.96
CA ILE A 271 41.39 -13.88 -3.22
C ILE A 271 42.62 -14.79 -3.19
N GLU A 272 42.42 -16.09 -3.25
CA GLU A 272 43.47 -17.09 -3.44
C GLU A 272 43.26 -17.74 -4.80
N VAL A 273 44.15 -17.45 -5.74
CA VAL A 273 44.12 -18.06 -7.07
C VAL A 273 44.67 -19.48 -6.95
N ARG A 274 43.86 -20.48 -7.28
CA ARG A 274 44.24 -21.90 -7.38
C ARG A 274 44.55 -22.29 -8.81
#